data_AF-A0A086QWQ0-F1
#
_entry.id   AF-A0A086QWQ0-F1
#
_cell.length_a   1.000
_cell.length_b   1.000
_cell.length_c   1.000
_cell.angle_alpha   90.00
_cell.angle_beta   90.00
_cell.angle_gamma   90.00
#
_symmetry.space_group_name_H-M   'P 1'
#
loop_
_entity.id
_entity.type
_entity.pdbx_description
1 polymer ?
#
loop_
_entity_poly.entity_id
_entity_poly.type
_entity_poly.pdbx_seq_one_letter_code
_entity_poly.pdbx_strand_id
1 'polypeptide(L)'
;EELRTLFSYFGDLRSVVTHSFKRIAFLEFSSHESALAAITHMQGYMLRCHSLACAWSVRRHTTYQEEGIEEDDGYRQAEEVCFSPPPP
;
A
#
# COMPACT_ATOMS: atom_id res chain seq x y z
N GLU A 1 4.66 5.36 11.43
CA GLU A 1 5.94 4.71 11.80
C GLU A 1 5.87 3.18 11.79
N GLU A 2 4.75 2.56 12.17
CA GLU A 2 4.54 1.10 12.12
C GLU A 2 4.86 0.49 10.75
N LEU A 3 4.32 1.07 9.67
CA LEU A 3 4.62 0.64 8.29
C LEU A 3 6.12 0.71 7.96
N ARG A 4 6.83 1.75 8.41
CA ARG A 4 8.27 1.85 8.15
C ARG A 4 9.01 0.68 8.78
N THR A 5 8.70 0.34 10.03
CA THR A 5 9.34 -0.77 10.74
C THR A 5 9.01 -2.10 10.08
N LEU A 6 7.75 -2.31 9.73
CA LEU A 6 7.26 -3.54 9.11
C LEU A 6 7.85 -3.77 7.73
N PHE A 7 7.89 -2.71 6.90
CA PHE A 7 8.41 -2.78 5.54
C PHE A 7 9.95 -2.76 5.49
N SER A 8 10.61 -2.23 6.53
CA SER A 8 12.08 -2.27 6.65
C SER A 8 12.62 -3.70 6.75
N TYR A 9 11.80 -4.69 7.10
CA TYR A 9 12.20 -6.10 7.11
C TYR A 9 12.49 -6.64 5.70
N PHE A 10 11.83 -6.10 4.67
CA PHE A 10 12.00 -6.54 3.28
C PHE A 10 13.14 -5.80 2.55
N GLY A 11 13.56 -4.65 3.07
CA GLY A 11 14.71 -3.91 2.57
C GLY A 11 14.73 -2.44 2.98
N ASP A 12 15.73 -1.71 2.48
CA ASP A 12 15.92 -0.30 2.80
C ASP A 12 14.83 0.59 2.19
N LEU A 13 14.16 1.34 3.07
CA LEU A 13 13.14 2.33 2.72
C LEU A 13 13.80 3.71 2.58
N ARG A 14 13.67 4.31 1.40
CA ARG A 14 14.17 5.64 1.07
C ARG A 14 13.25 6.75 1.57
N SER A 15 11.95 6.57 1.46
CA SER A 15 10.96 7.53 1.97
C SER A 15 9.68 6.83 2.38
N VAL A 16 9.06 7.31 3.46
CA VAL A 16 7.77 6.82 3.94
C VAL A 16 6.89 8.01 4.24
N VAL A 17 5.81 8.15 3.49
CA VAL A 17 4.81 9.20 3.71
C VAL A 17 3.49 8.55 4.06
N THR A 18 3.01 8.80 5.27
CA THR A 18 1.74 8.25 5.76
C THR A 18 0.68 9.33 5.80
N HIS A 19 -0.50 9.03 5.28
CA HIS A 19 -1.62 9.94 5.28
C HIS A 19 -2.76 9.35 6.11
N SER A 20 -2.76 9.68 7.40
CA SER A 20 -3.71 9.12 8.38
C SER A 20 -5.17 9.49 8.08
N PHE A 21 -5.42 10.61 7.39
CA PHE A 21 -6.75 11.07 7.03
C PHE A 21 -7.43 10.16 5.99
N LYS A 22 -6.71 9.82 4.91
CA LYS A 22 -7.17 8.91 3.85
C LYS A 22 -6.79 7.44 4.08
N ARG A 23 -6.11 7.12 5.18
CA ARG A 23 -5.62 5.77 5.51
C ARG A 23 -4.71 5.15 4.43
N ILE A 24 -3.98 5.97 3.69
CA ILE A 24 -3.02 5.53 2.67
C ILE A 24 -1.59 5.83 3.10
N ALA A 25 -0.63 5.08 2.54
CA ALA A 25 0.78 5.35 2.73
C ALA A 25 1.55 5.10 1.43
N PHE A 26 2.54 5.95 1.18
CA PHE A 26 3.47 5.80 0.07
C PHE A 26 4.84 5.42 0.61
N LEU A 27 5.38 4.33 0.08
CA LEU A 27 6.65 3.75 0.47
C LEU A 27 7.56 3.75 -0.76
N GLU A 28 8.72 4.39 -0.65
CA GLU A 28 9.76 4.34 -1.66
C GLU A 28 10.88 3.41 -1.15
N PHE A 29 11.12 2.32 -1.88
CA PHE A 29 12.22 1.40 -1.58
C PHE A 29 13.46 1.75 -2.40
N SER A 30 14.63 1.45 -1.84
CA SER A 30 15.91 1.58 -2.54
C SER A 30 16.08 0.53 -3.65
N SER A 31 15.45 -0.64 -3.50
CA SER A 31 15.57 -1.78 -4.42
C SER A 31 14.23 -2.26 -4.93
N HIS A 32 14.17 -2.65 -6.21
CA HIS A 32 12.95 -3.17 -6.83
C HIS A 32 12.54 -4.53 -6.24
N GLU A 33 13.49 -5.43 -5.98
CA GLU A 33 13.22 -6.73 -5.36
C GLU A 33 12.56 -6.60 -3.99
N SER A 34 13.07 -5.70 -3.14
CA SER A 34 12.46 -5.40 -1.83
C SER A 34 11.04 -4.85 -1.96
N ALA A 35 10.79 -3.97 -2.93
CA ALA A 35 9.45 -3.44 -3.18
C ALA A 35 8.47 -4.54 -3.63
N LEU A 36 8.91 -5.42 -4.53
CA LEU A 36 8.11 -6.50 -5.07
C LEU A 36 7.77 -7.52 -3.97
N ALA A 37 8.78 -7.93 -3.19
CA ALA A 37 8.59 -8.80 -2.04
C ALA A 37 7.60 -8.17 -1.03
N ALA A 38 7.78 -6.90 -0.69
CA ALA A 38 6.88 -6.21 0.22
C ALA A 38 5.44 -6.21 -0.30
N ILE A 39 5.20 -5.88 -1.58
CA ILE A 39 3.85 -5.90 -2.16
C ILE A 39 3.23 -7.30 -2.07
N THR A 40 3.96 -8.33 -2.50
CA THR A 40 3.43 -9.71 -2.52
C THR A 40 3.18 -10.27 -1.11
N HIS A 41 4.08 -10.00 -0.16
CA HIS A 41 3.96 -10.52 1.21
C HIS A 41 3.01 -9.72 2.09
N MET A 42 2.89 -8.41 1.87
CA MET A 42 2.04 -7.52 2.68
C MET A 42 0.63 -7.38 2.13
N GLN A 43 0.35 -7.86 0.90
CA GLN A 43 -0.99 -7.87 0.33
C GLN A 43 -1.93 -8.70 1.21
N GLY A 44 -3.02 -8.08 1.67
CA GLY A 44 -4.01 -8.71 2.54
C GLY A 44 -3.58 -8.85 4.01
N TYR A 45 -2.42 -8.31 4.40
CA TYR A 45 -1.97 -8.37 5.79
C TYR A 45 -2.91 -7.56 6.70
N MET A 46 -3.39 -8.16 7.79
CA MET A 46 -4.29 -7.48 8.73
C MET A 46 -3.49 -6.58 9.68
N LEU A 47 -3.57 -5.27 9.45
CA LEU A 47 -3.01 -4.24 10.32
C LEU A 47 -4.14 -3.54 11.08
N ARG A 48 -4.18 -3.71 12.41
CA ARG A 48 -5.19 -3.09 13.30
C ARG A 48 -6.64 -3.26 12.80
N CYS A 49 -7.01 -4.48 12.45
CA CYS A 49 -8.35 -4.83 11.93
C CYS A 49 -8.66 -4.35 10.49
N HIS A 50 -7.67 -3.79 9.77
CA HIS A 50 -7.81 -3.44 8.36
C HIS A 50 -6.86 -4.27 7.50
N SER A 51 -7.36 -4.80 6.39
CA SER A 51 -6.54 -5.48 5.39
C SER A 51 -5.70 -4.46 4.63
N LEU A 52 -4.38 -4.63 4.61
CA LEU A 52 -3.50 -3.82 3.80
C LEU A 52 -3.68 -4.20 2.33
N ALA A 53 -3.87 -3.19 1.49
CA ALA A 53 -3.77 -3.35 0.04
C ALA A 53 -2.48 -2.64 -0.43
N CYS A 54 -1.66 -3.40 -1.14
CA CYS A 54 -0.34 -2.98 -1.61
C CYS A 54 -0.37 -2.99 -3.13
N ALA A 55 -0.06 -1.85 -3.75
CA ALA A 55 -0.08 -1.72 -5.20
C ALA A 55 1.11 -0.88 -5.68
N TRP A 56 1.46 -1.05 -6.96
CA TRP A 56 2.49 -0.24 -7.60
C TRP A 56 1.99 1.20 -7.73
N SER A 57 2.78 2.16 -7.23
CA SER A 57 2.46 3.57 -7.43
C SER A 57 2.79 3.99 -8.86
N VAL A 58 1.84 4.60 -9.55
CA VAL A 58 1.97 5.05 -10.95
C VAL A 58 2.50 6.47 -11.10
N ARG A 59 2.68 7.22 -10.00
CA ARG A 59 3.30 8.56 -10.03
C ARG A 59 4.25 8.75 -8.84
N ARG A 60 5.44 9.30 -9.12
CA ARG A 60 6.28 9.92 -8.09
C ARG A 60 5.59 11.22 -7.73
N HIS A 61 4.82 11.26 -6.65
CA HIS A 61 4.25 12.52 -6.18
C HIS A 61 5.39 13.36 -5.60
N THR A 62 6.12 14.05 -6.47
CA THR A 62 6.80 15.26 -6.08
C THR A 62 5.71 16.21 -5.62
N THR A 63 5.78 16.59 -4.35
CA THR A 63 5.01 17.69 -3.79
C THR A 63 3.56 17.34 -3.44
N TYR A 64 3.34 17.14 -2.15
CA TYR A 64 2.05 17.42 -1.51
C TYR A 64 1.86 18.94 -1.49
N GLN A 65 1.52 19.56 -2.62
CA GLN A 65 0.96 20.92 -2.64
C GLN A 65 -0.51 20.78 -2.97
N GLU A 66 -1.30 20.79 -1.89
CA GLU A 66 -2.58 21.47 -1.65
C GLU A 66 -3.74 21.41 -2.67
N GLU A 67 -3.54 21.12 -3.94
CA GLU A 67 -4.59 21.29 -4.93
C GLU A 67 -5.39 19.99 -5.11
N GLY A 68 -6.54 19.94 -4.42
CA GLY A 68 -7.73 19.20 -4.83
C GLY A 68 -7.51 17.85 -5.47
N ILE A 69 -7.17 16.83 -4.67
CA ILE A 69 -7.42 15.46 -5.12
C ILE A 69 -8.92 15.26 -4.99
N GLU A 70 -9.64 15.51 -6.08
CA GLU A 70 -11.02 15.06 -6.25
C GLU A 70 -11.10 13.60 -5.81
N GLU A 71 -12.14 13.29 -5.03
CA GLU A 71 -12.46 11.95 -4.55
C GLU A 71 -12.83 11.08 -5.75
N ASP A 72 -11.84 10.70 -6.56
CA ASP A 72 -12.01 9.69 -7.60
C ASP A 72 -11.82 8.33 -6.93
N ASP A 73 -12.90 7.55 -6.92
CA ASP A 73 -13.13 6.24 -6.30
C ASP A 73 -12.18 5.11 -6.76
N GLY A 74 -10.98 5.42 -7.23
CA GLY A 74 -10.02 4.50 -7.86
C GLY A 74 -9.28 3.55 -6.91
N TYR A 75 -9.75 3.31 -5.68
CA TYR A 75 -9.16 2.31 -4.78
C TYR A 75 -10.15 1.25 -4.27
N ARG A 76 -11.38 1.22 -4.80
CA ARG A 76 -12.36 0.20 -4.42
C ARG A 76 -12.42 -0.94 -5.45
N GLN A 77 -11.35 -1.74 -5.58
CA GLN A 77 -11.51 -3.11 -6.09
C GLN A 77 -10.33 -4.04 -5.76
N ALA A 78 -10.10 -4.30 -4.47
CA ALA A 78 -9.21 -5.40 -4.05
C ALA A 78 -9.92 -6.46 -3.18
N GLU A 79 -11.21 -6.30 -2.86
CA GLU A 79 -11.93 -7.20 -1.95
C GLU A 79 -12.79 -8.28 -2.61
N GLU A 80 -12.64 -8.53 -3.92
CA GLU A 80 -13.49 -9.54 -4.62
C GLU A 80 -12.75 -10.81 -5.06
N VAL A 81 -11.55 -11.08 -4.54
CA VAL A 81 -10.85 -12.34 -4.84
C VAL A 81 -10.44 -12.99 -3.52
N CYS A 82 -11.35 -13.73 -2.87
CA CYS A 82 -10.99 -14.84 -1.98
C CYS A 82 -12.17 -15.66 -1.41
N PHE A 83 -13.41 -15.65 -1.92
CA PHE A 83 -14.42 -16.60 -1.41
C PHE A 83 -15.39 -17.08 -2.51
N SER A 84 -14.94 -18.01 -3.33
CA SER A 84 -15.85 -18.94 -4.02
C SER A 84 -15.61 -20.35 -3.48
N PRO A 85 -16.54 -20.96 -2.71
CA PRO A 85 -16.48 -22.39 -2.44
C PRO A 85 -16.76 -23.19 -3.73
N PRO A 86 -16.15 -24.38 -3.92
CA PRO A 86 -16.32 -25.20 -5.13
C PRO A 86 -17.75 -25.78 -5.25
N PRO A 87 -18.18 -26.10 -6.48
CA PRO A 87 -19.58 -26.41 -6.80
C PRO A 87 -20.03 -27.80 -6.32
N PRO A 88 -21.34 -28.06 -6.19
CA PRO A 88 -21.88 -29.43 -6.11
C PRO A 88 -21.81 -30.17 -7.45
#